data_AF-A0AA95RIF9-F1
#
_entry.id   AF-A0AA95RIF9-F1
#
_cell.length_a   1.000
_cell.length_b   1.000
_cell.length_c   1.000
_cell.angle_alpha   90.00
_cell.angle_beta   90.00
_cell.angle_gamma   90.00
#
_symmetry.space_group_name_H-M   'P 1'
#
loop_
_entity.id
_entity.type
_entity.pdbx_description
1 polymer ?
#
loop_
_entity_poly.entity_id
_entity_poly.type
_entity_poly.pdbx_seq_one_letter_code
_entity_poly.pdbx_strand_id
1 'polypeptide(L)'
;MKDTQISTLSKKTYTYTILDKITVDIEVSANPFQLPLEELFIMAARINKKRSFLFVSKVLGKHLPIQPQKGLIIPALLAARYAESVREYKCQVKESLVKSFGQKETDFQSVSFIPKSVNPVVIGFAETATSLGHAFFDCFEEAEYFHTTREVLDHLTPCITFEEEHSHATSHRCYIPVEMIDNQREIILVDDEMTTGKTAINIIQSIHSQFPREEYTVVSILDWRSEENKQHFIQLEKTLGININVVSLMSGKVEVNEIEKLETSEDQPDTHIEINTAMETISLSSFFEKEDIETGNKPPYIKETGRFGIASSTNAALHRKVIKAADVLRQHRTASKTICLGTGEFMYIPMKLAAEMGKNVFYQSTTRSPIYIQNNQGYGARFGIGFPNPEDQDVAHFVYNIPPGVYDELFVFFERKVDAEKLQPLLKQVEKLQIKSIKIAFFSE
;
A
#
# COMPACT_ATOMS: atom_id res chain seq x y z
N MET A 1 -18.97 -28.14 36.15
CA MET A 1 -19.63 -27.02 35.45
C MET A 1 -18.63 -25.88 35.41
N LYS A 2 -18.01 -25.67 34.25
CA LYS A 2 -17.12 -24.53 34.00
C LYS A 2 -17.99 -23.48 33.31
N ASP A 3 -18.14 -22.32 33.94
CA ASP A 3 -18.87 -21.19 33.37
C ASP A 3 -18.10 -20.62 32.17
N THR A 4 -18.68 -20.84 31.00
CA THR A 4 -18.30 -20.23 29.74
C THR A 4 -18.76 -18.76 29.78
N GLN A 5 -17.90 -17.83 30.20
CA GLN A 5 -18.12 -16.41 29.95
C GLN A 5 -17.88 -16.14 28.46
N ILE A 6 -18.93 -16.32 27.67
CA ILE A 6 -19.04 -15.74 26.34
C ILE A 6 -19.17 -14.23 26.57
N SER A 7 -18.05 -13.51 26.48
CA SER A 7 -18.05 -12.05 26.41
C SER A 7 -18.70 -11.65 25.10
N THR A 8 -19.99 -11.32 25.14
CA THR A 8 -20.71 -10.68 24.06
C THR A 8 -20.15 -9.27 23.87
N LEU A 9 -19.13 -9.13 23.02
CA LEU A 9 -18.74 -7.83 22.49
C LEU A 9 -19.97 -7.19 21.83
N SER A 10 -20.47 -6.11 22.43
CA SER A 10 -21.50 -5.27 21.83
C SER A 10 -21.02 -4.79 20.47
N LYS A 11 -21.70 -5.21 19.41
CA LYS A 11 -21.45 -4.78 18.03
C LYS A 11 -21.62 -3.27 17.95
N LYS A 12 -20.55 -2.54 17.64
CA LYS A 12 -20.59 -1.10 17.44
C LYS A 12 -20.87 -0.81 15.97
N THR A 13 -21.89 0.00 15.72
CA THR A 13 -22.24 0.49 14.38
C THR A 13 -21.81 1.94 14.22
N TYR A 14 -21.23 2.25 13.06
CA TYR A 14 -20.77 3.59 12.68
C TYR A 14 -21.42 3.98 11.36
N THR A 15 -22.07 5.14 11.33
CA THR A 15 -22.72 5.66 10.12
C THR A 15 -21.90 6.81 9.56
N TYR A 16 -21.55 6.72 8.28
CA TYR A 16 -20.82 7.75 7.56
C TYR A 16 -21.68 8.30 6.42
N THR A 17 -21.83 9.62 6.38
CA THR A 17 -22.49 10.31 5.27
C THR A 17 -21.44 10.87 4.32
N ILE A 18 -21.52 10.51 3.04
CA ILE A 18 -20.59 10.94 1.99
C ILE A 18 -21.35 11.89 1.08
N LEU A 19 -20.97 13.17 1.12
CA LEU A 19 -21.51 14.24 0.27
C LEU A 19 -23.04 14.33 0.31
N ASP A 20 -23.65 14.01 1.45
CA ASP A 20 -25.10 13.98 1.68
C ASP A 20 -25.91 13.08 0.71
N LYS A 21 -25.24 12.21 -0.04
CA LYS A 21 -25.84 11.36 -1.09
C LYS A 21 -25.68 9.87 -0.86
N ILE A 22 -24.66 9.46 -0.10
CA ILE A 22 -24.40 8.06 0.21
C ILE A 22 -24.26 7.92 1.71
N THR A 23 -24.99 6.97 2.28
CA THR A 23 -24.84 6.57 3.68
C THR A 23 -24.17 5.20 3.72
N VAL A 24 -23.10 5.09 4.50
CA VAL A 24 -22.38 3.83 4.70
C VAL A 24 -22.41 3.48 6.18
N ASP A 25 -23.04 2.34 6.49
CA ASP A 25 -23.13 1.78 7.84
C ASP A 25 -22.09 0.67 8.00
N ILE A 26 -21.27 0.79 9.05
CA ILE A 26 -20.19 -0.15 9.35
C ILE A 26 -20.45 -0.77 10.71
N GLU A 27 -20.71 -2.07 10.72
CA GLU A 27 -20.77 -2.87 11.94
C GLU A 27 -19.41 -3.53 12.19
N VAL A 28 -18.72 -3.16 13.27
CA VAL A 28 -17.44 -3.77 13.62
C VAL A 28 -17.69 -5.07 14.40
N SER A 29 -17.30 -6.20 13.81
CA SER A 29 -17.41 -7.52 14.42
C SER A 29 -16.16 -7.93 15.20
N ALA A 30 -14.97 -7.50 14.75
CA ALA A 30 -13.73 -7.73 15.48
C ALA A 30 -12.75 -6.55 15.31
N ASN A 31 -12.11 -6.18 16.41
CA ASN A 31 -11.01 -5.23 16.49
C ASN A 31 -10.04 -5.69 17.60
N PRO A 32 -9.25 -6.76 17.35
CA PRO A 32 -8.52 -7.45 18.42
C PRO A 32 -7.51 -6.56 19.15
N PHE A 33 -6.98 -5.56 18.47
CA PHE A 33 -5.99 -4.62 19.01
C PHE A 33 -6.60 -3.28 19.44
N GLN A 34 -7.93 -3.15 19.38
CA GLN A 34 -8.69 -1.97 19.82
C GLN A 34 -8.23 -0.67 19.14
N LEU A 35 -7.86 -0.75 17.85
CA LEU A 35 -7.43 0.41 17.07
C LEU A 35 -8.62 1.33 16.76
N PRO A 36 -8.49 2.66 16.89
CA PRO A 36 -9.56 3.59 16.51
C PRO A 36 -9.84 3.54 15.00
N LEU A 37 -11.11 3.50 14.59
CA LEU A 37 -11.50 3.43 13.17
C LEU A 37 -11.04 4.68 12.42
N GLU A 38 -11.19 5.82 13.07
CA GLU A 38 -10.83 7.14 12.57
C GLU A 38 -9.31 7.30 12.36
N GLU A 39 -8.47 6.42 12.91
CA GLU A 39 -7.03 6.40 12.62
C GLU A 39 -6.70 5.51 11.41
N LEU A 40 -7.59 4.60 11.01
CA LEU A 40 -7.36 3.68 9.88
C LEU A 40 -7.86 4.23 8.55
N PHE A 41 -9.04 4.87 8.53
CA PHE A 41 -9.61 5.37 7.28
C PHE A 41 -10.51 6.61 7.46
N ILE A 42 -10.85 7.20 6.32
CA ILE A 42 -11.92 8.20 6.14
C ILE A 42 -12.68 7.86 4.86
N MET A 43 -13.90 8.35 4.70
CA MET A 43 -14.74 8.01 3.56
C MET A 43 -14.59 9.01 2.41
N ALA A 44 -14.55 8.50 1.19
CA ALA A 44 -14.67 9.29 -0.05
C ALA A 44 -15.57 8.57 -1.06
N ALA A 45 -15.85 9.22 -2.19
CA ALA A 45 -16.59 8.61 -3.29
C ALA A 45 -15.67 8.20 -4.45
N ARG A 46 -16.03 7.12 -5.14
CA ARG A 46 -15.39 6.70 -6.40
C ARG A 46 -16.13 7.31 -7.59
N ILE A 47 -15.41 7.50 -8.69
CA ILE A 47 -15.98 7.87 -10.00
C ILE A 47 -16.62 6.62 -10.69
N ASN A 48 -16.54 5.44 -10.06
CA ASN A 48 -16.96 4.15 -10.62
C ASN A 48 -18.46 3.84 -10.38
N LYS A 49 -19.12 3.23 -11.38
CA LYS A 49 -20.56 2.88 -11.39
C LYS A 49 -20.98 1.71 -10.48
N LYS A 50 -20.06 0.86 -9.99
CA LYS A 50 -20.43 -0.37 -9.22
C LYS A 50 -20.37 -0.23 -7.69
N ARG A 51 -19.48 0.63 -7.17
CA ARG A 51 -19.32 0.93 -5.74
C ARG A 51 -19.04 2.41 -5.61
N SER A 52 -20.03 3.17 -5.16
CA SER A 52 -19.98 4.64 -5.11
C SER A 52 -19.04 5.19 -4.04
N PHE A 53 -18.63 4.38 -3.06
CA PHE A 53 -17.79 4.79 -1.93
C PHE A 53 -16.39 4.16 -1.95
N LEU A 54 -15.49 4.77 -1.18
CA LEU A 54 -14.11 4.37 -0.98
C LEU A 54 -13.71 4.56 0.48
N PHE A 55 -13.06 3.55 1.04
CA PHE A 55 -12.24 3.69 2.25
C PHE A 55 -10.90 4.32 1.87
N VAL A 56 -10.71 5.58 2.24
CA VAL A 56 -9.44 6.26 2.08
C VAL A 56 -8.57 5.95 3.29
N SER A 57 -7.60 5.07 3.10
CA SER A 57 -6.65 4.68 4.15
C SER A 57 -5.83 5.87 4.64
N LYS A 58 -5.77 6.03 5.96
CA LYS A 58 -4.93 6.99 6.68
C LYS A 58 -3.56 6.44 7.05
N VAL A 59 -3.25 5.22 6.62
CA VAL A 59 -2.03 4.51 7.03
C VAL A 59 -1.21 3.95 5.87
N LEU A 60 -1.71 3.98 4.64
CA LEU A 60 -0.99 3.42 3.48
C LEU A 60 -0.21 4.47 2.66
N GLY A 61 -0.53 5.75 2.83
CA GLY A 61 0.10 6.81 2.05
C GLY A 61 -0.34 6.83 0.59
N LYS A 62 -1.48 6.24 0.20
CA LYS A 62 -1.93 6.26 -1.21
C LYS A 62 -2.64 7.57 -1.57
N HIS A 63 -3.71 7.89 -0.86
CA HIS A 63 -4.53 9.08 -1.16
C HIS A 63 -4.36 10.20 -0.13
N LEU A 64 -3.72 9.94 1.00
CA LEU A 64 -3.46 10.91 2.06
C LEU A 64 -1.96 10.91 2.39
N PRO A 65 -1.36 12.09 2.63
CA PRO A 65 -0.07 12.16 3.31
C PRO A 65 -0.17 11.55 4.71
N ILE A 66 0.74 10.63 5.02
CA ILE A 66 0.82 9.97 6.32
C ILE A 66 2.15 10.26 7.00
N GLN A 67 2.23 10.00 8.30
CA GLN A 67 3.53 9.81 8.94
C GLN A 67 4.11 8.48 8.46
N PRO A 68 5.33 8.45 7.91
CA PRO A 68 5.89 7.23 7.32
C PRO A 68 6.00 6.09 8.33
N GLN A 69 6.27 6.39 9.62
CA GLN A 69 6.29 5.37 10.67
C GLN A 69 4.93 4.70 10.89
N LYS A 70 3.81 5.41 10.76
CA LYS A 70 2.47 4.79 10.84
C LYS A 70 2.27 3.75 9.73
N GLY A 71 2.77 4.04 8.53
CA GLY A 71 2.71 3.09 7.41
C GLY A 71 3.60 1.87 7.58
N LEU A 72 4.66 1.96 8.39
CA LEU A 72 5.51 0.82 8.75
C LEU A 72 4.98 0.02 9.95
N ILE A 73 4.28 0.66 10.90
CA ILE A 73 3.72 0.00 12.08
C ILE A 73 2.52 -0.90 11.73
N ILE A 74 1.66 -0.49 10.80
CA ILE A 74 0.46 -1.27 10.43
C ILE A 74 0.79 -2.68 9.90
N PRO A 75 1.73 -2.85 8.96
CA PRO A 75 2.23 -4.16 8.56
C PRO A 75 2.80 -4.98 9.73
N ALA A 76 3.53 -4.35 10.65
CA ALA A 76 4.02 -5.03 11.85
C ALA A 76 2.90 -5.47 12.80
N LEU A 77 1.82 -4.69 12.93
CA LEU A 77 0.62 -5.11 13.66
C LEU A 77 -0.07 -6.29 12.95
N LEU A 78 -0.12 -6.32 11.62
CA LEU A 78 -0.63 -7.47 10.87
C LEU A 78 0.23 -8.72 11.09
N ALA A 79 1.57 -8.60 11.11
CA ALA A 79 2.47 -9.70 11.41
C ALA A 79 2.29 -10.20 12.85
N ALA A 80 2.09 -9.30 13.81
CA ALA A 80 1.75 -9.66 15.19
C ALA A 80 0.39 -10.37 15.28
N ARG A 81 -0.62 -9.95 14.50
CA ARG A 81 -1.91 -10.65 14.39
C ARG A 81 -1.72 -12.05 13.83
N TYR A 82 -0.96 -12.19 12.75
CA TYR A 82 -0.65 -13.48 12.12
C TYR A 82 0.04 -14.44 13.09
N ALA A 83 1.06 -13.97 13.82
CA ALA A 83 1.73 -14.73 14.87
C ALA A 83 0.75 -15.30 15.91
N GLU A 84 -0.18 -14.46 16.38
CA GLU A 84 -1.11 -14.84 17.45
C GLU A 84 -2.28 -15.72 16.95
N SER A 85 -2.82 -15.49 15.76
CA SER A 85 -4.02 -16.22 15.28
C SER A 85 -3.76 -17.36 14.32
N VAL A 86 -2.60 -17.43 13.67
CA VAL A 86 -2.26 -18.52 12.73
C VAL A 86 -1.18 -19.42 13.29
N ARG A 87 -0.17 -18.84 13.96
CA ARG A 87 0.97 -19.59 14.51
C ARG A 87 0.88 -19.83 16.02
N GLU A 88 -0.19 -19.35 16.66
CA GLU A 88 -0.59 -19.61 18.05
C GLU A 88 0.48 -19.30 19.12
N TYR A 89 1.42 -18.37 18.84
CA TYR A 89 2.38 -17.91 19.85
C TYR A 89 2.18 -16.44 20.21
N LYS A 90 2.50 -16.10 21.46
CA LYS A 90 2.36 -14.73 21.98
C LYS A 90 3.41 -13.82 21.32
N CYS A 91 2.95 -12.82 20.57
CA CYS A 91 3.83 -11.80 20.00
C CYS A 91 4.28 -10.81 21.08
N GLN A 92 5.59 -10.80 21.39
CA GLN A 92 6.15 -9.98 22.47
C GLN A 92 6.13 -8.48 22.17
N VAL A 93 6.17 -8.09 20.89
CA VAL A 93 6.23 -6.67 20.48
C VAL A 93 4.85 -6.03 20.32
N LYS A 94 3.75 -6.80 20.39
CA LYS A 94 2.37 -6.33 20.16
C LYS A 94 2.02 -5.06 20.95
N GLU A 95 2.22 -5.07 22.26
CA GLU A 95 1.85 -3.94 23.13
C GLU A 95 2.63 -2.67 22.79
N SER A 96 3.92 -2.82 22.44
CA SER A 96 4.75 -1.71 21.98
C SER A 96 4.27 -1.15 20.65
N LEU A 97 3.91 -2.02 19.69
CA LEU A 97 3.41 -1.60 18.38
C LEU A 97 2.08 -0.84 18.50
N VAL A 98 1.13 -1.35 19.29
CA VAL A 98 -0.17 -0.68 19.52
C VAL A 98 0.04 0.68 20.19
N LYS A 99 0.93 0.75 21.18
CA LYS A 99 1.29 2.01 21.83
C LYS A 99 1.90 3.00 20.84
N SER A 100 2.87 2.58 20.03
CA SER A 100 3.50 3.44 19.01
C SER A 100 2.52 3.93 17.96
N PHE A 101 1.56 3.10 17.54
CA PHE A 101 0.52 3.50 16.58
C PHE A 101 -0.36 4.65 17.11
N GLY A 102 -0.70 4.61 18.40
CA GLY A 102 -1.52 5.64 19.05
C GLY A 102 -0.78 6.96 19.33
N GLN A 103 0.53 7.02 19.10
CA GLN A 103 1.33 8.24 19.32
C GLN A 103 1.29 9.16 18.10
N LYS A 104 1.38 10.48 18.37
CA LYS A 104 1.54 11.49 17.32
C LYS A 104 2.94 11.51 16.70
N GLU A 105 3.96 11.09 17.43
CA GLU A 105 5.33 10.93 16.93
C GLU A 105 5.87 9.63 17.52
N THR A 106 6.63 8.88 16.73
CA THR A 106 7.21 7.61 17.15
C THR A 106 8.52 7.37 16.41
N ASP A 107 9.51 6.84 17.11
CA ASP A 107 10.81 6.45 16.55
C ASP A 107 10.81 4.97 16.15
N PHE A 108 9.66 4.45 15.70
CA PHE A 108 9.53 3.05 15.30
C PHE A 108 10.50 2.73 14.17
N GLN A 109 11.24 1.63 14.35
CA GLN A 109 12.11 1.05 13.34
C GLN A 109 11.62 -0.36 13.01
N SER A 110 11.65 -0.69 11.71
CA SER A 110 11.30 -2.04 11.26
C SER A 110 12.25 -3.07 11.87
N VAL A 111 11.69 -4.17 12.36
CA VAL A 111 12.45 -5.25 13.00
C VAL A 111 11.74 -6.58 12.72
N SER A 112 12.53 -7.62 12.48
CA SER A 112 12.03 -8.99 12.39
C SER A 112 11.74 -9.54 13.79
N PHE A 113 10.58 -10.16 13.97
CA PHE A 113 10.18 -10.81 15.22
C PHE A 113 9.39 -12.11 14.99
N ILE A 114 9.07 -12.45 13.73
CA ILE A 114 8.54 -13.77 13.37
C ILE A 114 9.73 -14.72 13.18
N PRO A 115 9.81 -15.83 13.93
CA PRO A 115 11.01 -16.66 14.00
C PRO A 115 11.25 -17.44 12.70
N LYS A 116 12.51 -17.81 12.44
CA LYS A 116 12.92 -18.61 11.25
C LYS A 116 12.13 -19.90 10.99
N SER A 117 11.54 -20.50 12.03
CA SER A 117 10.68 -21.68 11.87
C SER A 117 9.42 -21.41 11.03
N VAL A 118 9.06 -20.14 10.85
CA VAL A 118 7.97 -19.69 9.99
C VAL A 118 8.59 -19.08 8.74
N ASN A 119 8.60 -19.83 7.65
CA ASN A 119 9.24 -19.46 6.39
C ASN A 119 8.23 -19.48 5.23
N PRO A 120 7.40 -18.42 5.07
CA PRO A 120 6.41 -18.33 4.00
C PRO A 120 6.97 -17.67 2.73
N VAL A 121 6.19 -17.78 1.66
CA VAL A 121 6.27 -16.90 0.48
C VAL A 121 5.19 -15.83 0.61
N VAL A 122 5.59 -14.56 0.75
CA VAL A 122 4.70 -13.41 0.90
C VAL A 122 4.48 -12.73 -0.44
N ILE A 123 3.22 -12.48 -0.81
CA ILE A 123 2.83 -11.86 -2.08
C ILE A 123 2.04 -10.58 -1.80
N GLY A 124 2.61 -9.42 -2.15
CA GLY A 124 1.91 -8.13 -2.09
C GLY A 124 1.10 -7.85 -3.36
N PHE A 125 -0.10 -7.27 -3.23
CA PHE A 125 -0.90 -6.90 -4.40
C PHE A 125 -0.67 -5.46 -4.87
N ALA A 126 -0.43 -5.33 -6.18
CA ALA A 126 -0.32 -4.03 -6.81
C ALA A 126 -1.69 -3.33 -6.89
N GLU A 127 -1.77 -2.04 -6.65
CA GLU A 127 -0.65 -1.13 -6.40
C GLU A 127 -0.43 -0.92 -4.89
N THR A 128 -1.51 -0.73 -4.14
CA THR A 128 -1.47 -0.23 -2.76
C THR A 128 -0.73 -1.16 -1.79
N ALA A 129 -0.86 -2.47 -1.98
CA ALA A 129 -0.34 -3.45 -1.04
C ALA A 129 1.09 -3.90 -1.36
N THR A 130 1.76 -3.26 -2.33
CA THR A 130 3.21 -3.42 -2.54
C THR A 130 3.98 -3.05 -1.27
N SER A 131 3.84 -1.81 -0.80
CA SER A 131 4.49 -1.35 0.43
C SER A 131 4.02 -2.09 1.68
N LEU A 132 2.71 -2.35 1.78
CA LEU A 132 2.12 -3.10 2.89
C LEU A 132 2.71 -4.51 2.98
N GLY A 133 2.77 -5.23 1.86
CA GLY A 133 3.32 -6.57 1.77
C GLY A 133 4.81 -6.62 2.07
N HIS A 134 5.59 -5.67 1.52
CA HIS A 134 7.04 -5.60 1.76
C HIS A 134 7.33 -5.34 3.25
N ALA A 135 6.65 -4.37 3.85
CA ALA A 135 6.82 -4.07 5.27
C ALA A 135 6.30 -5.20 6.20
N PHE A 136 5.28 -5.95 5.78
CA PHE A 136 4.83 -7.15 6.49
C PHE A 136 5.89 -8.25 6.44
N PHE A 137 6.45 -8.50 5.26
CA PHE A 137 7.58 -9.43 5.04
C PHE A 137 8.82 -9.05 5.86
N ASP A 138 9.10 -7.76 6.04
CA ASP A 138 10.23 -7.26 6.84
C ASP A 138 10.16 -7.67 8.33
N CYS A 139 9.02 -8.19 8.78
CA CYS A 139 8.83 -8.72 10.13
C CYS A 139 9.32 -10.18 10.30
N PHE A 140 9.72 -10.86 9.22
CA PHE A 140 10.11 -12.27 9.22
C PHE A 140 11.64 -12.44 9.25
N GLU A 141 12.14 -13.31 10.14
CA GLU A 141 13.54 -13.70 10.16
C GLU A 141 13.92 -14.59 8.97
N GLU A 142 12.96 -15.35 8.44
CA GLU A 142 13.10 -16.18 7.24
C GLU A 142 11.78 -16.16 6.45
N ALA A 143 11.85 -15.74 5.20
CA ALA A 143 10.75 -15.64 4.24
C ALA A 143 11.31 -15.21 2.88
N GLU A 144 10.49 -15.34 1.85
CA GLU A 144 10.67 -14.68 0.55
C GLU A 144 9.47 -13.78 0.26
N TYR A 145 9.69 -12.71 -0.50
CA TYR A 145 8.66 -11.75 -0.87
C TYR A 145 8.76 -11.34 -2.32
N PHE A 146 7.59 -11.25 -2.95
CA PHE A 146 7.44 -10.50 -4.18
C PHE A 146 6.09 -9.79 -4.21
N HIS A 147 5.91 -8.88 -5.17
CA HIS A 147 4.59 -8.32 -5.43
C HIS A 147 4.16 -8.54 -6.87
N THR A 148 2.85 -8.61 -7.06
CA THR A 148 2.27 -8.49 -8.40
C THR A 148 2.53 -7.09 -8.95
N THR A 149 2.51 -6.94 -10.27
CA THR A 149 2.58 -5.66 -10.95
C THR A 149 1.52 -5.58 -12.04
N ARG A 150 1.02 -4.36 -12.30
CA ARG A 150 0.16 -4.07 -13.46
C ARG A 150 0.97 -3.69 -14.70
N GLU A 151 2.29 -3.55 -14.57
CA GLU A 151 3.20 -3.24 -15.68
C GLU A 151 3.41 -4.45 -16.61
N VAL A 152 3.48 -4.17 -17.91
CA VAL A 152 3.96 -5.11 -18.91
C VAL A 152 5.44 -4.83 -19.14
N LEU A 153 6.28 -5.85 -18.98
CA LEU A 153 7.71 -5.75 -19.22
C LEU A 153 8.00 -6.41 -20.57
N ASP A 154 8.24 -5.61 -21.61
CA ASP A 154 8.27 -6.04 -23.02
C ASP A 154 9.20 -7.24 -23.31
N HIS A 155 10.24 -7.43 -22.50
CA HIS A 155 11.28 -8.46 -22.68
C HIS A 155 11.19 -9.61 -21.68
N LEU A 156 10.20 -9.61 -20.78
CA LEU A 156 10.03 -10.64 -19.76
C LEU A 156 8.68 -11.32 -19.88
N THR A 157 8.69 -12.65 -19.77
CA THR A 157 7.44 -13.41 -19.64
C THR A 157 7.11 -13.54 -18.16
N PRO A 158 5.89 -13.15 -17.72
CA PRO A 158 5.52 -13.32 -16.33
C PRO A 158 5.42 -14.81 -15.97
N CYS A 159 6.02 -15.19 -14.84
CA CYS A 159 5.90 -16.53 -14.28
C CYS A 159 4.44 -16.85 -13.92
N ILE A 160 3.70 -15.86 -13.45
CA ILE A 160 2.28 -15.99 -13.09
C ILE A 160 1.53 -14.76 -13.58
N THR A 161 0.34 -15.00 -14.15
CA THR A 161 -0.60 -13.96 -14.53
C THR A 161 -1.95 -14.24 -13.87
N PHE A 162 -2.53 -13.22 -13.23
CA PHE A 162 -3.88 -13.26 -12.66
C PHE A 162 -4.77 -12.28 -13.40
N GLU A 163 -5.97 -12.71 -13.76
CA GLU A 163 -6.99 -11.84 -14.36
C GLU A 163 -8.04 -11.49 -13.31
N GLU A 164 -8.30 -10.19 -13.11
CA GLU A 164 -9.43 -9.74 -12.29
C GLU A 164 -10.73 -9.88 -13.12
N GLU A 165 -11.76 -10.56 -12.58
CA GLU A 165 -13.05 -10.87 -13.26
C GLU A 165 -13.82 -9.66 -13.85
N HIS A 166 -13.38 -8.42 -13.60
CA HIS A 166 -14.20 -7.22 -13.78
C HIS A 166 -13.57 -6.04 -14.51
N SER A 167 -12.52 -6.23 -15.31
CA SER A 167 -12.24 -5.28 -16.38
C SER A 167 -11.40 -5.90 -17.49
N HIS A 168 -11.70 -5.55 -18.74
CA HIS A 168 -10.98 -5.98 -19.93
C HIS A 168 -9.51 -5.47 -20.01
N ALA A 169 -8.91 -5.02 -18.90
CA ALA A 169 -7.62 -4.32 -18.91
C ALA A 169 -6.73 -4.43 -17.63
N THR A 170 -7.08 -5.21 -16.59
CA THR A 170 -6.29 -5.22 -15.33
C THR A 170 -5.77 -6.61 -14.95
N SER A 171 -4.79 -7.10 -15.71
CA SER A 171 -4.02 -8.29 -15.32
C SER A 171 -2.94 -7.93 -14.31
N HIS A 172 -2.79 -8.78 -13.28
CA HIS A 172 -1.66 -8.77 -12.36
C HIS A 172 -0.60 -9.76 -12.85
N ARG A 173 0.66 -9.38 -12.83
CA ARG A 173 1.78 -10.17 -13.33
C ARG A 173 2.85 -10.34 -12.26
N CYS A 174 3.53 -11.46 -12.26
CA CYS A 174 4.69 -11.72 -11.38
C CYS A 174 5.90 -12.08 -12.24
N TYR A 175 6.99 -11.33 -12.10
CA TYR A 175 8.25 -11.55 -12.83
C TYR A 175 9.32 -12.07 -11.87
N ILE A 176 9.13 -13.28 -11.37
CA ILE A 176 10.01 -13.91 -10.38
C ILE A 176 10.68 -15.17 -10.94
N PRO A 177 11.82 -15.59 -10.37
CA PRO A 177 12.32 -16.95 -10.55
C PRO A 177 11.26 -17.97 -10.09
N VAL A 178 11.03 -19.02 -10.88
CA VAL A 178 9.99 -20.03 -10.61
C VAL A 178 10.26 -20.73 -9.27
N GLU A 179 11.52 -20.92 -8.88
CA GLU A 179 11.93 -21.63 -7.66
C GLU A 179 11.42 -20.95 -6.38
N MET A 180 11.19 -19.63 -6.44
CA MET A 180 10.62 -18.85 -5.33
C MET A 180 9.18 -19.30 -5.01
N ILE A 181 8.44 -19.80 -6.01
CA ILE A 181 7.08 -20.31 -5.82
C ILE A 181 6.95 -21.82 -6.09
N ASP A 182 7.93 -22.50 -6.66
CA ASP A 182 7.92 -23.95 -6.82
C ASP A 182 8.48 -24.65 -5.58
N ASN A 183 7.71 -24.60 -4.50
CA ASN A 183 7.99 -25.24 -3.23
C ASN A 183 6.68 -25.57 -2.51
N GLN A 184 6.71 -26.02 -1.25
CA GLN A 184 5.50 -26.38 -0.48
C GLN A 184 5.27 -25.48 0.75
N ARG A 185 5.99 -24.36 0.84
CA ARG A 185 5.85 -23.41 1.96
C ARG A 185 4.52 -22.64 1.87
N GLU A 186 3.98 -22.24 3.01
CA GLU A 186 2.78 -21.39 3.08
C GLU A 186 2.89 -20.18 2.14
N ILE A 187 1.79 -19.85 1.46
CA ILE A 187 1.66 -18.60 0.71
C ILE A 187 0.83 -17.61 1.51
N ILE A 188 1.37 -16.42 1.73
CA ILE A 188 0.67 -15.31 2.39
C ILE A 188 0.36 -14.23 1.35
N LEU A 189 -0.92 -14.00 1.09
CA LEU A 189 -1.42 -12.96 0.19
C LEU A 189 -1.74 -11.70 1.01
N VAL A 190 -1.14 -10.56 0.66
CA VAL A 190 -1.32 -9.30 1.39
C VAL A 190 -2.04 -8.27 0.51
N ASP A 191 -3.16 -7.77 1.02
CA ASP A 191 -3.97 -6.72 0.40
C ASP A 191 -4.32 -5.61 1.42
N ASP A 192 -4.83 -4.47 0.96
CA ASP A 192 -5.25 -3.39 1.87
C ASP A 192 -6.63 -3.63 2.50
N GLU A 193 -7.59 -4.06 1.70
CA GLU A 193 -8.98 -4.28 2.10
C GLU A 193 -9.59 -5.49 1.40
N MET A 194 -10.31 -6.32 2.15
CA MET A 194 -11.10 -7.41 1.60
C MET A 194 -12.60 -7.10 1.69
N THR A 195 -13.32 -7.16 0.57
CA THR A 195 -14.78 -6.99 0.53
C THR A 195 -15.53 -8.24 0.13
N THR A 196 -15.28 -8.76 -1.07
CA THR A 196 -15.82 -10.05 -1.51
C THR A 196 -14.83 -11.18 -1.31
N GLY A 197 -13.53 -10.87 -1.30
CA GLY A 197 -12.44 -11.85 -1.26
C GLY A 197 -12.29 -12.67 -2.55
N LYS A 198 -13.03 -12.35 -3.62
CA LYS A 198 -12.94 -13.03 -4.92
C LYS A 198 -11.53 -12.99 -5.51
N THR A 199 -10.86 -11.83 -5.43
CA THR A 199 -9.47 -11.69 -5.90
C THR A 199 -8.55 -12.71 -5.23
N ALA A 200 -8.62 -12.83 -3.90
CA ALA A 200 -7.84 -13.82 -3.17
C ALA A 200 -8.20 -15.26 -3.55
N ILE A 201 -9.49 -15.60 -3.67
CA ILE A 201 -9.95 -16.93 -4.12
C ILE A 201 -9.38 -17.28 -5.49
N ASN A 202 -9.50 -16.38 -6.48
CA ASN A 202 -9.07 -16.64 -7.85
C ASN A 202 -7.54 -16.80 -7.92
N ILE A 203 -6.80 -16.02 -7.14
CA ILE A 203 -5.34 -16.13 -7.02
C ILE A 203 -4.96 -17.46 -6.36
N ILE A 204 -5.60 -17.84 -5.26
CA ILE A 204 -5.37 -19.14 -4.60
C ILE A 204 -5.61 -20.27 -5.60
N GLN A 205 -6.72 -20.27 -6.33
CA GLN A 205 -7.02 -21.29 -7.34
C GLN A 205 -5.96 -21.32 -8.45
N SER A 206 -5.57 -20.15 -8.96
CA SER A 206 -4.57 -20.04 -10.03
C SER A 206 -3.21 -20.58 -9.58
N ILE A 207 -2.72 -20.16 -8.41
CA ILE A 207 -1.48 -20.66 -7.84
C ILE A 207 -1.59 -22.15 -7.57
N HIS A 208 -2.65 -22.61 -6.88
CA HIS A 208 -2.81 -24.00 -6.49
C HIS A 208 -2.86 -24.96 -7.68
N SER A 209 -3.37 -24.52 -8.83
CA SER A 209 -3.41 -25.33 -10.06
C SER A 209 -2.03 -25.65 -10.65
N GLN A 210 -1.02 -24.82 -10.35
CA GLN A 210 0.35 -24.96 -10.89
C GLN A 210 1.35 -25.33 -9.80
N PHE A 211 1.22 -24.70 -8.63
CA PHE A 211 2.05 -24.85 -7.45
C PHE A 211 1.14 -25.12 -6.23
N PRO A 212 0.67 -26.37 -6.06
CA PRO A 212 -0.19 -26.74 -4.94
C PRO A 212 0.44 -26.39 -3.58
N ARG A 213 -0.41 -26.10 -2.59
CA ARG A 213 -0.04 -25.83 -1.19
C ARG A 213 -1.06 -26.43 -0.25
N GLU A 214 -0.62 -26.77 0.95
CA GLU A 214 -1.49 -27.15 2.06
C GLU A 214 -2.07 -25.93 2.79
N GLU A 215 -1.28 -24.85 2.91
CA GLU A 215 -1.64 -23.65 3.67
C GLU A 215 -1.58 -22.38 2.81
N TYR A 216 -2.65 -21.60 2.85
CA TYR A 216 -2.70 -20.21 2.41
C TYR A 216 -3.14 -19.31 3.56
N THR A 217 -2.62 -18.08 3.58
CA THR A 217 -3.10 -17.04 4.49
C THR A 217 -3.40 -15.76 3.71
N VAL A 218 -4.55 -15.15 3.95
CA VAL A 218 -4.92 -13.85 3.39
C VAL A 218 -4.85 -12.80 4.49
N VAL A 219 -4.06 -11.76 4.27
CA VAL A 219 -3.81 -10.67 5.20
C VAL A 219 -4.39 -9.39 4.63
N SER A 220 -5.22 -8.68 5.40
CA SER A 220 -5.69 -7.35 5.04
C SER A 220 -5.82 -6.42 6.25
N ILE A 221 -5.73 -5.11 6.06
CA ILE A 221 -5.99 -4.16 7.16
C ILE A 221 -7.45 -4.28 7.59
N LEU A 222 -8.34 -4.26 6.60
CA LEU A 222 -9.79 -4.30 6.76
C LEU A 222 -10.38 -5.55 6.10
N ASP A 223 -11.29 -6.26 6.79
CA ASP A 223 -12.09 -7.36 6.24
C ASP A 223 -13.59 -7.09 6.41
N TRP A 224 -14.26 -6.76 5.31
CA TRP A 224 -15.67 -6.43 5.23
C TRP A 224 -16.52 -7.52 4.59
N ARG A 225 -16.01 -8.75 4.51
CA ARG A 225 -16.75 -9.87 3.90
C ARG A 225 -18.05 -10.16 4.64
N SER A 226 -19.12 -10.26 3.87
CA SER A 226 -20.38 -10.86 4.31
C SER A 226 -20.17 -12.33 4.70
N GLU A 227 -21.11 -12.89 5.46
CA GLU A 227 -21.09 -14.32 5.81
C GLU A 227 -21.10 -15.21 4.56
N GLU A 228 -21.84 -14.83 3.51
CA GLU A 228 -21.83 -15.51 2.21
C GLU A 228 -20.43 -15.53 1.59
N ASN A 229 -19.73 -14.39 1.57
CA ASN A 229 -18.37 -14.31 1.03
C ASN A 229 -17.37 -15.13 1.87
N LYS A 230 -17.57 -15.24 3.19
CA LYS A 230 -16.77 -16.14 4.04
C LYS A 230 -17.04 -17.61 3.72
N GLN A 231 -18.29 -18.00 3.40
CA GLN A 231 -18.61 -19.37 2.97
C GLN A 231 -17.91 -19.76 1.66
N HIS A 232 -17.65 -18.81 0.75
CA HIS A 232 -16.87 -19.10 -0.46
C HIS A 232 -15.43 -19.55 -0.16
N PHE A 233 -14.81 -19.04 0.91
CA PHE A 233 -13.49 -19.51 1.36
C PHE A 233 -13.57 -20.93 1.90
N ILE A 234 -14.56 -21.22 2.76
CA ILE A 234 -14.78 -22.56 3.32
C ILE A 234 -15.08 -23.58 2.21
N GLN A 235 -15.82 -23.17 1.18
CA GLN A 235 -16.08 -24.02 0.02
C GLN A 235 -14.79 -24.27 -0.78
N LEU A 236 -13.93 -23.26 -0.94
CA LEU A 236 -12.66 -23.42 -1.61
C LEU A 236 -11.73 -24.38 -0.86
N GLU A 237 -11.62 -24.25 0.47
CA GLU A 237 -10.88 -25.17 1.34
C GLU A 237 -11.31 -26.63 1.11
N LYS A 238 -12.61 -26.89 1.13
CA LYS A 238 -13.16 -28.24 0.88
C LYS A 238 -12.89 -28.74 -0.53
N THR A 239 -12.93 -27.83 -1.51
CA THR A 239 -12.77 -28.19 -2.93
C THR A 239 -11.32 -28.55 -3.25
N LEU A 240 -10.37 -27.82 -2.69
CA LEU A 240 -8.94 -28.02 -2.95
C LEU A 240 -8.25 -28.90 -1.88
N GLY A 241 -8.89 -29.17 -0.75
CA GLY A 241 -8.29 -29.93 0.35
C GLY A 241 -7.18 -29.14 1.06
N ILE A 242 -7.36 -27.83 1.22
CA ILE A 242 -6.37 -26.90 1.78
C ILE A 242 -6.92 -26.18 3.01
N ASN A 243 -6.03 -25.52 3.76
CA ASN A 243 -6.39 -24.57 4.81
C ASN A 243 -6.19 -23.13 4.33
N ILE A 244 -7.17 -22.25 4.57
CA ILE A 244 -7.10 -20.82 4.25
C ILE A 244 -7.34 -19.99 5.52
N ASN A 245 -6.27 -19.45 6.07
CA ASN A 245 -6.37 -18.53 7.20
C ASN A 245 -6.68 -17.11 6.73
N VAL A 246 -7.38 -16.33 7.56
CA VAL A 246 -7.59 -14.90 7.32
C VAL A 246 -7.15 -14.09 8.52
N VAL A 247 -6.32 -13.09 8.25
CA VAL A 247 -5.75 -12.19 9.25
C VAL A 247 -6.12 -10.76 8.91
N SER A 248 -6.82 -10.09 9.83
CA SER A 248 -7.06 -8.66 9.73
C SER A 248 -6.88 -7.92 11.05
N LEU A 249 -6.65 -6.61 10.96
CA LEU A 249 -6.65 -5.71 12.12
C LEU A 249 -8.07 -5.35 12.53
N MET A 250 -8.97 -5.25 11.55
CA MET A 250 -10.37 -4.96 11.78
C MET A 250 -11.25 -5.74 10.81
N SER A 251 -12.34 -6.30 11.31
CA SER A 251 -13.33 -6.97 10.49
C SER A 251 -14.75 -6.59 10.88
N GLY A 252 -15.66 -6.63 9.90
CA GLY A 252 -17.04 -6.28 10.13
C GLY A 252 -17.92 -6.47 8.91
N LYS A 253 -19.04 -5.75 8.90
CA LYS A 253 -19.96 -5.66 7.77
C LYS A 253 -20.09 -4.22 7.34
N VAL A 254 -20.29 -4.03 6.05
CA VAL A 254 -20.53 -2.73 5.44
C VAL A 254 -21.83 -2.81 4.67
N GLU A 255 -22.77 -1.94 5.03
CA GLU A 255 -24.03 -1.75 4.33
C GLU A 255 -24.05 -0.35 3.73
N VAL A 256 -24.56 -0.23 2.51
CA VAL A 256 -24.47 1.02 1.73
C VAL A 256 -25.84 1.35 1.21
N ASN A 257 -26.28 2.57 1.49
CA ASN A 257 -27.53 3.13 1.04
C ASN A 257 -27.21 4.33 0.15
N GLU A 258 -27.44 4.19 -1.16
CA GLU A 258 -27.26 5.27 -2.14
C GLU A 258 -28.60 5.99 -2.34
N ILE A 259 -28.66 7.28 -2.00
CA ILE A 259 -29.87 8.09 -2.16
C ILE A 259 -29.93 8.64 -3.60
N GLU A 260 -28.80 9.10 -4.13
CA GLU A 260 -28.67 9.63 -5.50
C GLU A 260 -27.30 9.30 -6.11
N LYS A 261 -27.24 9.28 -7.44
CA LYS A 261 -25.96 9.18 -8.15
C LYS A 261 -25.19 10.49 -8.01
N LEU A 262 -23.90 10.38 -7.70
CA LEU A 262 -22.97 11.51 -7.79
C LEU A 262 -22.76 11.85 -9.26
N GLU A 263 -23.22 13.05 -9.65
CA GLU A 263 -22.84 13.66 -10.92
C GLU A 263 -21.47 14.30 -10.78
N THR A 264 -20.64 14.23 -11.83
CA THR A 264 -19.35 14.91 -11.88
C THR A 264 -19.55 16.42 -11.77
N SER A 265 -19.13 17.02 -10.65
CA SER A 265 -19.11 18.48 -10.53
C SER A 265 -17.97 19.10 -11.32
N GLU A 266 -18.21 20.31 -11.80
CA GLU A 266 -17.32 21.15 -12.60
C GLU A 266 -15.96 21.42 -11.93
N ASP A 267 -14.97 21.68 -12.79
CA ASP A 267 -13.61 22.06 -12.44
C ASP A 267 -13.59 23.16 -11.35
N GLN A 268 -12.79 22.95 -10.30
CA GLN A 268 -12.53 24.04 -9.36
C GLN A 268 -11.78 25.16 -10.08
N PRO A 269 -12.12 26.43 -9.83
CA PRO A 269 -11.44 27.55 -10.46
C PRO A 269 -9.93 27.50 -10.15
N ASP A 270 -9.12 27.50 -11.22
CA ASP A 270 -7.66 27.53 -11.18
C ASP A 270 -7.23 28.85 -10.51
N THR A 271 -6.98 28.81 -9.20
CA THR A 271 -6.33 29.90 -8.46
C THR A 271 -4.82 29.67 -8.50
N HIS A 272 -4.26 29.72 -9.70
CA HIS A 272 -2.82 29.62 -9.86
C HIS A 272 -2.17 30.95 -9.43
N ILE A 273 -1.35 30.88 -8.40
CA ILE A 273 -0.43 31.94 -8.02
C ILE A 273 0.95 31.46 -8.45
N GLU A 274 1.56 32.17 -9.38
CA GLU A 274 2.90 31.87 -9.84
C GLU A 274 3.88 32.07 -8.67
N ILE A 275 4.57 31.00 -8.29
CA ILE A 275 5.64 31.05 -7.29
C ILE A 275 6.94 30.58 -7.94
N ASN A 276 8.06 31.16 -7.51
CA ASN A 276 9.36 30.69 -7.95
C ASN A 276 9.70 29.38 -7.22
N THR A 277 9.61 28.25 -7.92
CA THR A 277 9.91 26.93 -7.38
C THR A 277 11.33 26.50 -7.75
N ALA A 278 12.17 26.30 -6.72
CA ALA A 278 13.52 25.78 -6.93
C ALA A 278 13.48 24.27 -7.21
N MET A 279 14.14 23.84 -8.27
CA MET A 279 14.23 22.44 -8.67
C MET A 279 15.63 21.87 -8.54
N GLU A 280 15.72 20.62 -8.12
CA GLU A 280 16.97 19.89 -7.94
C GLU A 280 16.77 18.41 -8.31
N THR A 281 17.80 17.80 -8.89
CA THR A 281 17.83 16.35 -9.18
C THR A 281 18.90 15.68 -8.33
N ILE A 282 18.55 14.55 -7.72
CA ILE A 282 19.40 13.78 -6.82
C ILE A 282 19.52 12.36 -7.38
N SER A 283 20.76 11.87 -7.46
CA SER A 283 21.00 10.46 -7.78
C SER A 283 21.21 9.65 -6.50
N LEU A 284 20.41 8.60 -6.34
CA LEU A 284 20.59 7.59 -5.29
C LEU A 284 21.07 6.25 -5.86
N SER A 285 21.38 6.19 -7.17
CA SER A 285 21.77 4.96 -7.87
C SER A 285 22.96 4.23 -7.24
N SER A 286 23.89 4.96 -6.61
CA SER A 286 25.05 4.36 -5.94
C SER A 286 24.72 3.53 -4.69
N PHE A 287 23.51 3.65 -4.14
CA PHE A 287 23.09 2.94 -2.93
C PHE A 287 22.37 1.61 -3.21
N PHE A 288 21.83 1.44 -4.41
CA PHE A 288 20.94 0.34 -4.76
C PHE A 288 21.51 -0.50 -5.90
N GLU A 289 21.12 -1.77 -5.93
CA GLU A 289 21.62 -2.70 -6.95
C GLU A 289 20.68 -2.72 -8.15
N LYS A 290 21.26 -2.61 -9.34
CA LYS A 290 20.51 -2.75 -10.61
C LYS A 290 20.03 -4.18 -10.76
N GLU A 291 18.77 -4.36 -11.13
CA GLU A 291 18.23 -5.66 -11.49
C GLU A 291 18.83 -6.14 -12.82
N ASP A 292 19.19 -7.42 -12.89
CA ASP A 292 19.85 -8.02 -14.06
C ASP A 292 18.79 -8.57 -15.03
N ILE A 293 18.04 -7.67 -15.63
CA ILE A 293 17.00 -7.98 -16.61
C ILE A 293 17.11 -7.09 -17.84
N GLU A 294 16.66 -7.59 -18.98
CA GLU A 294 16.61 -6.81 -20.22
C GLU A 294 15.50 -5.75 -20.13
N THR A 295 15.90 -4.48 -20.12
CA THR A 295 14.98 -3.33 -20.10
C THR A 295 14.98 -2.55 -21.43
N GLY A 296 15.58 -3.12 -22.48
CA GLY A 296 15.79 -2.44 -23.76
C GLY A 296 16.61 -1.16 -23.56
N ASN A 297 16.07 -0.03 -24.03
CA ASN A 297 16.72 1.29 -23.88
C ASN A 297 16.34 2.04 -22.59
N LYS A 298 15.55 1.42 -21.69
CA LYS A 298 15.14 2.05 -20.42
C LYS A 298 16.19 1.77 -19.33
N PRO A 299 16.42 2.69 -18.37
CA PRO A 299 17.24 2.40 -17.20
C PRO A 299 16.75 1.14 -16.47
N PRO A 300 17.64 0.38 -15.81
CA PRO A 300 17.25 -0.86 -15.15
C PRO A 300 16.41 -0.60 -13.90
N TYR A 301 15.57 -1.55 -13.51
CA TYR A 301 14.93 -1.52 -12.19
C TYR A 301 15.97 -1.76 -11.08
N ILE A 302 15.60 -1.60 -9.81
CA ILE A 302 16.46 -1.99 -8.68
C ILE A 302 15.98 -3.29 -8.03
N LYS A 303 16.90 -4.08 -7.49
CA LYS A 303 16.62 -5.41 -6.92
C LYS A 303 15.74 -5.34 -5.68
N GLU A 304 15.88 -4.28 -4.90
CA GLU A 304 15.38 -4.21 -3.53
C GLU A 304 13.90 -3.83 -3.42
N THR A 305 13.14 -3.73 -4.51
CA THR A 305 11.70 -3.39 -4.47
C THR A 305 10.81 -4.59 -4.17
N GLY A 306 11.31 -5.80 -4.39
CA GLY A 306 10.53 -7.04 -4.33
C GLY A 306 9.72 -7.31 -5.60
N ARG A 307 9.82 -6.45 -6.64
CA ARG A 307 9.15 -6.69 -7.93
C ARG A 307 9.60 -8.00 -8.58
N PHE A 308 10.88 -8.32 -8.44
CA PHE A 308 11.54 -9.51 -9.02
C PHE A 308 11.86 -10.60 -7.98
N GLY A 309 11.34 -10.45 -6.76
CA GLY A 309 11.58 -11.36 -5.65
C GLY A 309 12.79 -10.99 -4.80
N ILE A 310 12.61 -11.06 -3.49
CA ILE A 310 13.67 -10.84 -2.49
C ILE A 310 13.55 -11.85 -1.35
N ALA A 311 14.66 -12.06 -0.63
CA ALA A 311 14.71 -12.90 0.55
C ALA A 311 15.03 -12.07 1.80
N SER A 312 14.45 -12.45 2.93
CA SER A 312 14.60 -11.78 4.24
C SER A 312 16.06 -11.65 4.70
N SER A 313 16.95 -12.53 4.21
CA SER A 313 18.39 -12.45 4.41
C SER A 313 19.02 -11.13 3.93
N THR A 314 18.34 -10.41 3.03
CA THR A 314 18.81 -9.11 2.49
C THR A 314 18.25 -7.89 3.23
N ASN A 315 17.26 -8.04 4.11
CA ASN A 315 16.57 -6.92 4.78
C ASN A 315 17.52 -6.01 5.57
N ALA A 316 18.45 -6.60 6.34
CA ALA A 316 19.43 -5.84 7.10
C ALA A 316 20.39 -5.03 6.20
N ALA A 317 20.70 -5.54 5.00
CA ALA A 317 21.49 -4.80 4.02
C ALA A 317 20.68 -3.65 3.41
N LEU A 318 19.42 -3.88 3.06
CA LEU A 318 18.50 -2.86 2.58
C LEU A 318 18.32 -1.73 3.61
N HIS A 319 18.09 -2.05 4.88
CA HIS A 319 17.95 -1.03 5.93
C HIS A 319 19.20 -0.13 6.02
N ARG A 320 20.40 -0.70 5.93
CA ARG A 320 21.65 0.09 5.88
C ARG A 320 21.77 0.97 4.65
N LYS A 321 21.34 0.47 3.46
CA LYS A 321 21.31 1.25 2.22
C LYS A 321 20.35 2.44 2.34
N VAL A 322 19.15 2.20 2.85
CA VAL A 322 18.13 3.24 3.11
C VAL A 322 18.66 4.29 4.07
N ILE A 323 19.26 3.92 5.20
CA ILE A 323 19.80 4.88 6.18
C ILE A 323 20.83 5.79 5.50
N LYS A 324 21.80 5.22 4.78
CA LYS A 324 22.83 6.00 4.08
C LYS A 324 22.26 6.91 2.99
N ALA A 325 21.28 6.43 2.21
CA ALA A 325 20.60 7.23 1.20
C ALA A 325 19.79 8.37 1.85
N ALA A 326 19.12 8.10 2.97
CA ALA A 326 18.40 9.11 3.74
C ALA A 326 19.35 10.17 4.32
N ASP A 327 20.57 9.80 4.73
CA ASP A 327 21.59 10.75 5.18
C ASP A 327 21.92 11.78 4.08
N VAL A 328 21.99 11.35 2.82
CA VAL A 328 22.15 12.24 1.67
C VAL A 328 20.92 13.13 1.51
N LEU A 329 19.71 12.54 1.49
CA LEU A 329 18.47 13.31 1.34
C LEU A 329 18.29 14.36 2.45
N ARG A 330 18.71 14.09 3.68
CA ARG A 330 18.70 15.07 4.78
C ARG A 330 19.61 16.26 4.53
N GLN A 331 20.72 16.09 3.80
CA GLN A 331 21.61 17.21 3.42
C GLN A 331 20.98 18.11 2.36
N HIS A 332 20.12 17.55 1.49
CA HIS A 332 19.37 18.29 0.48
C HIS A 332 18.06 18.90 1.00
N ARG A 333 17.64 18.50 2.21
CA ARG A 333 16.44 19.03 2.86
C ARG A 333 16.69 20.46 3.34
N THR A 334 15.85 21.38 2.90
CA THR A 334 15.97 22.81 3.18
C THR A 334 14.80 23.38 3.97
N ALA A 335 13.70 22.63 4.08
CA ALA A 335 12.45 23.13 4.64
C ALA A 335 11.97 22.43 5.91
N SER A 336 11.06 23.11 6.62
CA SER A 336 10.53 22.65 7.89
C SER A 336 9.50 21.53 7.75
N LYS A 337 8.71 21.54 6.67
CA LYS A 337 7.66 20.55 6.41
C LYS A 337 7.76 20.00 5.00
N THR A 338 8.13 18.73 4.93
CA THR A 338 8.51 18.04 3.68
C THR A 338 7.51 16.93 3.38
N ILE A 339 7.11 16.79 2.12
CA ILE A 339 6.37 15.62 1.63
C ILE A 339 7.24 14.80 0.68
N CYS A 340 7.20 13.49 0.87
CA CYS A 340 7.92 12.47 0.11
C CYS A 340 6.91 11.68 -0.71
N LEU A 341 7.09 11.66 -2.03
CA LEU A 341 6.16 11.06 -2.98
C LEU A 341 6.82 9.88 -3.70
N GLY A 342 6.39 8.65 -3.41
CA GLY A 342 6.68 7.48 -4.25
C GLY A 342 5.82 7.47 -5.52
N THR A 343 6.23 6.72 -6.55
CA THR A 343 5.53 6.69 -7.84
C THR A 343 4.95 5.32 -8.13
N GLY A 344 3.63 5.24 -8.29
CA GLY A 344 2.90 4.00 -8.60
C GLY A 344 3.20 2.90 -7.58
N GLU A 345 3.77 1.80 -8.06
CA GLU A 345 4.15 0.63 -7.26
C GLU A 345 5.45 0.83 -6.44
N PHE A 346 6.24 1.88 -6.72
CA PHE A 346 7.47 2.19 -6.00
C PHE A 346 7.19 2.94 -4.69
N MET A 347 6.74 2.19 -3.67
CA MET A 347 6.22 2.76 -2.43
C MET A 347 7.07 2.46 -1.18
N TYR A 348 7.54 1.21 -0.99
CA TYR A 348 8.19 0.79 0.26
C TYR A 348 9.48 1.55 0.57
N ILE A 349 10.41 1.59 -0.38
CA ILE A 349 11.70 2.27 -0.21
C ILE A 349 11.51 3.78 0.01
N PRO A 350 10.71 4.50 -0.79
CA PRO A 350 10.36 5.90 -0.52
C PRO A 350 9.77 6.13 0.88
N MET A 351 8.89 5.25 1.36
CA MET A 351 8.32 5.35 2.70
C MET A 351 9.38 5.14 3.79
N LYS A 352 10.28 4.17 3.61
CA LYS A 352 11.42 3.93 4.52
C LYS A 352 12.39 5.12 4.54
N LEU A 353 12.72 5.70 3.39
CA LEU A 353 13.54 6.92 3.32
C LEU A 353 12.88 8.08 4.06
N ALA A 354 11.59 8.31 3.81
CA ALA A 354 10.84 9.35 4.49
C ALA A 354 10.85 9.19 6.02
N ALA A 355 10.81 7.94 6.52
CA ALA A 355 10.93 7.65 7.96
C ALA A 355 12.30 8.02 8.55
N GLU A 356 13.37 7.92 7.76
CA GLU A 356 14.74 8.21 8.16
C GLU A 356 15.17 9.67 7.89
N MET A 357 14.31 10.49 7.27
CA MET A 357 14.59 11.90 6.94
C MET A 357 14.32 12.89 8.10
N GLY A 358 13.94 12.36 9.27
CA GLY A 358 13.72 13.12 10.50
C GLY A 358 12.29 13.63 10.68
N LYS A 359 12.11 14.64 11.55
CA LYS A 359 10.78 15.15 11.93
C LYS A 359 10.12 15.96 10.82
N ASN A 360 8.79 16.08 10.89
CA ASN A 360 7.95 16.83 9.94
C ASN A 360 8.11 16.39 8.47
N VAL A 361 8.38 15.10 8.27
CA VAL A 361 8.37 14.46 6.95
C VAL A 361 7.12 13.61 6.85
N PHE A 362 6.41 13.76 5.74
CA PHE A 362 5.20 13.01 5.41
C PHE A 362 5.45 12.17 4.17
N TYR A 363 4.78 11.02 4.08
CA TYR A 363 4.88 10.13 2.94
C TYR A 363 3.54 9.99 2.23
N GLN A 364 3.59 9.96 0.89
CA GLN A 364 2.49 9.58 0.03
C GLN A 364 3.03 8.87 -1.23
N SER A 365 2.18 8.26 -2.04
CA SER A 365 2.47 7.79 -3.40
C SER A 365 1.50 8.38 -4.43
N THR A 366 1.91 8.36 -5.70
CA THR A 366 0.96 8.51 -6.81
C THR A 366 0.09 7.26 -6.92
N THR A 367 -1.05 7.37 -7.60
CA THR A 367 -1.98 6.25 -7.82
C THR A 367 -2.59 6.28 -9.21
N ARG A 368 -2.89 5.10 -9.78
CA ARG A 368 -3.66 4.96 -11.02
C ARG A 368 -5.18 5.10 -10.84
N SER A 369 -5.65 5.14 -9.60
CA SER A 369 -7.09 5.10 -9.27
C SER A 369 -7.71 6.50 -9.21
N PRO A 370 -8.61 6.87 -10.15
CA PRO A 370 -9.32 8.14 -10.08
C PRO A 370 -10.41 8.12 -9.00
N ILE A 371 -10.48 9.17 -8.18
CA ILE A 371 -11.51 9.34 -7.13
C ILE A 371 -12.19 10.70 -7.24
N TYR A 372 -13.41 10.81 -6.71
CA TYR A 372 -14.19 12.04 -6.77
C TYR A 372 -13.64 13.07 -5.78
N ILE A 373 -13.30 14.28 -6.24
CA ILE A 373 -12.70 15.33 -5.41
C ILE A 373 -13.76 16.35 -5.01
N GLN A 374 -13.84 16.67 -3.72
CA GLN A 374 -14.64 17.79 -3.23
C GLN A 374 -14.05 18.36 -1.95
N ASN A 375 -13.83 19.67 -1.89
CA ASN A 375 -13.22 20.32 -0.73
C ASN A 375 -14.23 20.54 0.42
N ASN A 376 -14.73 19.44 0.98
CA ASN A 376 -15.59 19.43 2.17
C ASN A 376 -14.77 18.95 3.38
N GLN A 377 -14.96 19.59 4.54
CA GLN A 377 -14.37 19.11 5.79
C GLN A 377 -14.90 17.70 6.11
N GLY A 378 -14.02 16.80 6.53
CA GLY A 378 -14.38 15.41 6.82
C GLY A 378 -14.52 14.49 5.58
N TYR A 379 -14.33 15.00 4.36
CA TYR A 379 -14.30 14.17 3.14
C TYR A 379 -12.87 13.71 2.82
N GLY A 380 -12.72 12.45 2.40
CA GLY A 380 -11.42 11.79 2.21
C GLY A 380 -10.63 12.20 0.96
N ALA A 381 -11.19 13.02 0.07
CA ALA A 381 -10.56 13.41 -1.20
C ALA A 381 -10.84 14.89 -1.51
N ARG A 382 -10.11 15.80 -0.87
CA ARG A 382 -10.40 17.25 -0.92
C ARG A 382 -9.67 17.99 -2.03
N PHE A 383 -8.47 17.53 -2.35
CA PHE A 383 -7.59 18.10 -3.36
C PHE A 383 -7.06 16.98 -4.23
N GLY A 384 -6.75 17.27 -5.49
CA GLY A 384 -6.02 16.32 -6.31
C GLY A 384 -5.57 16.92 -7.63
N ILE A 385 -4.52 16.31 -8.17
CA ILE A 385 -3.96 16.60 -9.49
C ILE A 385 -3.82 15.29 -10.28
N GLY A 386 -3.97 15.37 -11.59
CA GLY A 386 -3.80 14.24 -12.51
C GLY A 386 -2.80 14.57 -13.61
N PHE A 387 -1.93 13.62 -13.94
CA PHE A 387 -0.87 13.78 -14.93
C PHE A 387 -0.51 12.43 -15.59
N PRO A 388 -0.01 12.41 -16.83
CA PRO A 388 0.61 11.23 -17.42
C PRO A 388 1.79 10.74 -16.56
N ASN A 389 1.89 9.43 -16.34
CA ASN A 389 3.00 8.82 -15.60
C ASN A 389 4.33 9.06 -16.36
N PRO A 390 5.35 9.69 -15.74
CA PRO A 390 6.64 9.94 -16.40
C PRO A 390 7.34 8.67 -16.94
N GLU A 391 7.09 7.50 -16.35
CA GLU A 391 7.65 6.23 -16.82
C GLU A 391 6.84 5.55 -17.95
N ASP A 392 5.56 5.93 -18.09
CA ASP A 392 4.62 5.41 -19.09
C ASP A 392 3.51 6.45 -19.37
N GLN A 393 3.67 7.25 -20.43
CA GLN A 393 2.79 8.39 -20.71
C GLN A 393 1.36 7.97 -21.09
N ASP A 394 1.11 6.71 -21.42
CA ASP A 394 -0.23 6.19 -21.74
C ASP A 394 -1.05 5.92 -20.47
N VAL A 395 -0.42 5.96 -19.30
CA VAL A 395 -1.05 5.71 -18.00
C VAL A 395 -1.19 7.01 -17.23
N ALA A 396 -2.42 7.36 -16.86
CA ALA A 396 -2.68 8.50 -15.97
C ALA A 396 -2.39 8.13 -14.50
N HIS A 397 -1.61 8.98 -13.84
CA HIS A 397 -1.39 8.97 -12.39
C HIS A 397 -2.06 10.17 -11.73
N PHE A 398 -2.39 10.01 -10.45
CA PHE A 398 -3.03 11.02 -9.62
C PHE A 398 -2.33 11.14 -8.28
N VAL A 399 -2.39 12.33 -7.69
CA VAL A 399 -2.00 12.58 -6.29
C VAL A 399 -3.12 13.36 -5.62
N TYR A 400 -3.46 12.98 -4.39
CA TYR A 400 -4.61 13.52 -3.67
C TYR A 400 -4.21 14.13 -2.33
N ASN A 401 -5.04 15.05 -1.82
CA ASN A 401 -4.93 15.62 -0.47
C ASN A 401 -3.56 16.23 -0.12
N ILE A 402 -2.89 16.82 -1.12
CA ILE A 402 -1.80 17.78 -0.90
C ILE A 402 -2.40 19.17 -1.14
N PRO A 403 -2.81 19.91 -0.10
CA PRO A 403 -3.40 21.23 -0.29
C PRO A 403 -2.33 22.25 -0.70
N PRO A 404 -2.64 23.21 -1.58
CA PRO A 404 -1.71 24.26 -1.96
C PRO A 404 -1.15 25.04 -0.77
N GLY A 405 0.17 25.25 -0.73
CA GLY A 405 0.86 26.07 0.28
C GLY A 405 1.00 25.42 1.67
N VAL A 406 0.61 24.15 1.83
CA VAL A 406 0.68 23.44 3.12
C VAL A 406 2.03 22.74 3.36
N TYR A 407 2.76 22.42 2.28
CA TYR A 407 4.09 21.82 2.33
C TYR A 407 5.09 22.76 1.66
N ASP A 408 6.25 22.92 2.28
CA ASP A 408 7.29 23.83 1.78
C ASP A 408 8.18 23.15 0.72
N GLU A 409 8.31 21.83 0.81
CA GLU A 409 9.25 21.03 0.04
C GLU A 409 8.68 19.67 -0.34
N LEU A 410 8.98 19.23 -1.56
CA LEU A 410 8.58 17.95 -2.13
C LEU A 410 9.81 17.16 -2.58
N PHE A 411 9.91 15.90 -2.18
CA PHE A 411 10.77 14.91 -2.82
C PHE A 411 9.88 13.98 -3.65
N VAL A 412 10.18 13.81 -4.94
CA VAL A 412 9.55 12.81 -5.81
C VAL A 412 10.56 11.73 -6.11
N PHE A 413 10.21 10.48 -5.79
CA PHE A 413 11.09 9.32 -5.93
C PHE A 413 10.65 8.47 -7.11
N PHE A 414 11.52 8.30 -8.10
CA PHE A 414 11.32 7.41 -9.22
C PHE A 414 12.30 6.25 -9.14
N GLU A 415 11.80 5.02 -9.31
CA GLU A 415 12.64 3.81 -9.33
C GLU A 415 13.72 3.91 -10.41
N ARG A 416 13.37 4.49 -11.57
CA ARG A 416 14.23 4.64 -12.73
C ARG A 416 14.31 6.09 -13.17
N LYS A 417 15.45 6.47 -13.76
CA LYS A 417 15.59 7.77 -14.41
C LYS A 417 14.57 7.93 -15.53
N VAL A 418 13.91 9.09 -15.56
CA VAL A 418 13.00 9.49 -16.64
C VAL A 418 13.51 10.73 -17.34
N ASP A 419 13.18 10.86 -18.63
CA ASP A 419 13.58 12.00 -19.44
C ASP A 419 12.93 13.29 -18.93
N ALA A 420 13.67 14.40 -18.99
CA ALA A 420 13.21 15.70 -18.52
C ALA A 420 11.91 16.17 -19.20
N GLU A 421 11.71 15.78 -20.46
CA GLU A 421 10.49 16.09 -21.23
C GLU A 421 9.26 15.34 -20.67
N LYS A 422 9.42 14.07 -20.29
CA LYS A 422 8.35 13.23 -19.73
C LYS A 422 7.94 13.65 -18.32
N LEU A 423 8.81 14.39 -17.62
CA LEU A 423 8.51 14.98 -16.32
C LEU A 423 7.64 16.24 -16.40
N GLN A 424 7.66 16.98 -17.53
CA GLN A 424 7.00 18.28 -17.63
C GLN A 424 5.50 18.26 -17.30
N PRO A 425 4.71 17.26 -17.74
CA PRO A 425 3.29 17.20 -17.37
C PRO A 425 3.05 17.09 -15.86
N LEU A 426 3.87 16.29 -15.16
CA LEU A 426 3.84 16.20 -13.70
C LEU A 426 4.22 17.53 -13.05
N LEU A 427 5.35 18.12 -13.47
CA LEU A 427 5.87 19.36 -12.86
C LEU A 427 4.86 20.51 -12.96
N LYS A 428 4.22 20.67 -14.12
CA LYS A 428 3.16 21.66 -14.33
C LYS A 428 1.97 21.48 -13.38
N GLN A 429 1.63 20.25 -13.00
CA GLN A 429 0.57 20.00 -12.03
C GLN A 429 1.05 20.24 -10.59
N VAL A 430 2.31 19.90 -10.29
CA VAL A 430 2.91 20.14 -8.97
C VAL A 430 3.03 21.63 -8.65
N GLU A 431 3.22 22.50 -9.65
CA GLU A 431 3.18 23.95 -9.48
C GLU A 431 1.87 24.44 -8.83
N LYS A 432 0.73 23.77 -9.12
CA LYS A 432 -0.57 24.08 -8.50
C LYS A 432 -0.58 23.84 -6.99
N LEU A 433 0.35 23.02 -6.47
CA LEU A 433 0.48 22.73 -5.04
C LEU A 433 1.23 23.84 -4.28
N GLN A 434 1.74 24.86 -4.98
CA GLN A 434 2.45 26.01 -4.39
C GLN A 434 3.62 25.60 -3.47
N ILE A 435 4.36 24.56 -3.87
CA ILE A 435 5.56 24.07 -3.16
C ILE A 435 6.80 24.80 -3.67
N LYS A 436 7.61 25.33 -2.75
CA LYS A 436 8.74 26.22 -3.07
C LYS A 436 10.02 25.48 -3.49
N SER A 437 10.19 24.24 -3.04
CA SER A 437 11.35 23.42 -3.41
C SER A 437 10.93 22.01 -3.82
N ILE A 438 11.36 21.57 -4.99
CA ILE A 438 11.11 20.24 -5.52
C ILE A 438 12.45 19.53 -5.77
N LYS A 439 12.60 18.34 -5.20
CA LYS A 439 13.72 17.43 -5.46
C LYS A 439 13.19 16.20 -6.18
N ILE A 440 13.84 15.83 -7.28
CA ILE A 440 13.55 14.60 -8.02
C ILE A 440 14.69 13.63 -7.78
N ALA A 441 14.38 12.48 -7.17
CA ALA A 441 15.38 11.48 -6.80
C ALA A 441 15.22 10.21 -7.64
N PHE A 442 16.32 9.77 -8.27
CA PHE A 442 16.38 8.58 -9.11
C PHE A 442 17.20 7.47 -8.46
N PHE A 443 16.70 6.23 -8.52
CA PHE A 443 17.34 5.07 -7.88
C PHE A 443 18.11 4.21 -8.87
N SER A 444 17.94 4.46 -10.16
CA SER A 444 18.66 3.80 -11.22
C SER A 444 18.83 4.72 -12.42
N GLU A 445 19.99 4.66 -13.07
CA GLU A 445 20.41 5.47 -14.22
C GLU A 445 20.93 4.64 -15.37
#